data_AF-A0AAV4VWM0-F1
#
_entry.id   AF-A0AAV4VWM0-F1
#
_cell.length_a   1.000
_cell.length_b   1.000
_cell.length_c   1.000
_cell.angle_alpha   90.00
_cell.angle_beta   90.00
_cell.angle_gamma   90.00
#
_symmetry.space_group_name_H-M   'P 1'
#
loop_
_entity.id
_entity.type
_entity.pdbx_description
1 polymer ?
#
loop_
_entity_poly.entity_id
_entity_poly.type
_entity_poly.pdbx_seq_one_letter_code
_entity_poly.pdbx_strand_id
1 'polypeptide(L)'
;MICTGRLSHPYIPTTPSSVNFKGKILHTQSLKTTTEFENLNVLIIGSGNSALDAAVDVSTLAKQVSEPKHVLQIGISEYSKWSMDITKSRTKGLPFDMTLLRRHLHILKHYFNGALNSCLEKYLETKIQHEVYNLKPNHRALDKCPPMNDVIPDKILTGRVYIKGIVKSFGENSVLLMVNRSPQKLMQ
;
A
#
# COMPACT_ATOMS: atom_id res chain seq x y z
N MET A 1 27.62 15.58 16.70
CA MET A 1 26.20 15.19 16.56
C MET A 1 25.93 14.89 15.09
N ILE A 2 25.31 13.76 14.74
CA ILE A 2 25.02 13.38 13.33
C ILE A 2 23.50 13.45 13.11
N CYS A 3 23.07 14.32 12.19
CA CYS A 3 21.66 14.65 11.93
C CYS A 3 21.31 14.59 10.43
N THR A 4 21.82 13.60 9.70
CA THR A 4 21.75 13.52 8.22
C THR A 4 20.45 12.93 7.65
N GLY A 5 19.54 12.45 8.51
CA GLY A 5 18.27 11.84 8.11
C GLY A 5 18.43 10.43 7.50
N ARG A 6 17.40 9.58 7.67
CA ARG A 6 17.45 8.16 7.24
C ARG A 6 16.80 7.88 5.87
N LEU A 7 16.06 8.84 5.32
CA LEU A 7 15.24 8.67 4.11
C LEU A 7 15.84 9.35 2.87
N SER A 8 17.09 9.81 2.94
CA SER A 8 17.77 10.52 1.85
C SER A 8 18.14 9.62 0.67
N HIS A 9 18.46 8.35 0.95
CA HIS A 9 18.89 7.39 -0.06
C HIS A 9 17.75 6.42 -0.39
N PRO A 10 17.27 6.39 -1.65
CA PRO A 10 16.21 5.48 -2.05
C PRO A 10 16.72 4.05 -2.07
N TYR A 11 15.87 3.11 -1.65
CA TYR A 11 16.13 1.69 -1.81
C TYR A 11 15.31 1.17 -3.01
N ILE A 12 16.01 0.83 -4.08
CA ILE A 12 15.42 0.23 -5.27
C ILE A 12 16.00 -1.18 -5.41
N PRO A 13 15.22 -2.24 -5.08
CA PRO A 13 15.71 -3.60 -5.21
C PRO A 13 15.85 -3.97 -6.69
N THR A 14 17.09 -4.13 -7.18
CA THR A 14 17.34 -4.60 -8.54
C THR A 14 17.05 -6.10 -8.61
N THR A 15 16.16 -6.50 -9.52
CA THR A 15 15.96 -7.92 -9.86
C THR A 15 16.65 -8.21 -11.19
N PRO A 16 17.21 -9.41 -11.43
CA PRO A 16 17.81 -9.73 -12.73
C PRO A 16 16.84 -9.52 -13.90
N SER A 17 15.55 -9.75 -13.65
CA SER A 17 14.49 -9.55 -14.63
C SER A 17 14.15 -8.08 -14.91
N SER A 18 14.38 -7.15 -13.97
CA SER A 18 13.99 -5.74 -14.16
C SER A 18 14.84 -5.00 -15.19
N VAL A 19 16.02 -5.51 -15.52
CA VAL A 19 16.90 -4.92 -16.56
C VAL A 19 16.27 -5.01 -17.95
N ASN A 20 15.48 -6.06 -18.19
CA ASN A 20 14.86 -6.29 -19.50
C ASN A 20 13.53 -5.54 -19.66
N PHE A 21 13.02 -4.89 -18.62
CA PHE A 21 11.76 -4.16 -18.67
C PHE A 21 11.93 -2.87 -19.46
N LYS A 22 11.18 -2.73 -20.56
CA LYS A 22 11.24 -1.57 -21.47
C LYS A 22 10.44 -0.37 -20.96
N GLY A 23 9.58 -0.56 -19.96
CA GLY A 23 8.82 0.53 -19.35
C GLY A 23 9.63 1.38 -18.37
N LYS A 24 9.09 2.55 -18.02
CA LYS A 24 9.72 3.46 -17.05
C LYS A 24 9.60 2.91 -15.62
N ILE A 25 10.73 2.77 -14.93
CA ILE A 25 10.78 2.44 -13.49
C ILE A 25 11.18 3.70 -12.74
N LEU A 26 10.42 4.06 -11.70
CA LEU A 26 10.64 5.27 -10.91
C LEU A 26 10.38 4.98 -9.42
N HIS A 27 11.28 5.47 -8.55
CA HIS A 27 11.08 5.42 -7.10
C HIS A 27 10.25 6.64 -6.64
N THR A 28 9.43 6.46 -5.60
CA THR A 28 8.53 7.50 -5.06
C THR A 28 9.26 8.79 -4.64
N GLN A 29 10.54 8.71 -4.25
CA GLN A 29 11.36 9.89 -3.96
C GLN A 29 11.51 10.84 -5.17
N SER A 30 11.50 10.29 -6.39
CA SER A 30 11.59 11.04 -7.64
C SER A 30 10.21 11.42 -8.19
N LEU A 31 9.12 10.96 -7.57
CA LEU A 31 7.75 11.32 -7.95
C LEU A 31 7.47 12.75 -7.46
N LYS A 32 7.32 13.70 -8.38
CA LYS A 32 6.99 15.10 -8.08
C LYS A 32 5.64 15.51 -8.63
N THR A 33 5.32 15.06 -9.84
CA THR A 33 4.06 15.31 -10.52
C THR A 33 3.51 14.01 -11.07
N THR A 34 2.19 13.93 -11.19
CA THR A 34 1.49 12.75 -11.69
C THR A 34 1.09 12.87 -13.16
N THR A 35 1.30 14.03 -13.79
CA THR A 35 0.96 14.31 -15.19
C THR A 35 1.68 13.40 -16.18
N GLU A 36 2.90 12.98 -15.87
CA GLU A 36 3.67 12.06 -16.73
C GLU A 36 3.06 10.64 -16.80
N PHE A 37 2.11 10.33 -15.92
CA PHE A 37 1.44 9.03 -15.83
C PHE A 37 0.01 9.07 -16.39
N GLU A 38 -0.39 10.19 -17.00
CA GLU A 38 -1.68 10.33 -17.62
C GLU A 38 -1.85 9.29 -18.73
N ASN A 39 -2.99 8.60 -18.72
CA ASN A 39 -3.30 7.54 -19.69
C ASN A 39 -2.29 6.37 -19.77
N LEU A 40 -1.41 6.21 -18.77
CA LEU A 40 -0.47 5.08 -18.69
C LEU A 40 -0.98 3.97 -17.77
N ASN A 41 -0.49 2.76 -18.03
CA ASN A 41 -0.63 1.61 -17.15
C ASN A 41 0.46 1.66 -16.09
N VAL A 42 0.07 1.81 -14.82
CA VAL A 42 1.02 2.02 -13.71
C VAL A 42 0.92 0.90 -12.68
N LEU A 43 2.07 0.33 -12.34
CA LEU A 43 2.24 -0.62 -11.25
C LEU A 43 3.05 0.05 -10.14
N ILE A 44 2.47 0.15 -8.95
CA ILE A 44 3.11 0.68 -7.75
C ILE A 44 3.51 -0.51 -6.87
N ILE A 45 4.78 -0.56 -6.50
CA ILE A 45 5.33 -1.66 -5.70
C ILE A 45 5.47 -1.19 -4.24
N GLY A 46 4.83 -1.93 -3.33
CA GLY A 46 4.91 -1.69 -1.89
C GLY A 46 3.60 -1.19 -1.26
N SER A 47 3.53 -1.26 0.07
CA SER A 47 2.33 -0.93 0.87
C SER A 47 2.66 0.05 2.01
N GLY A 48 3.57 1.00 1.77
CA GLY A 48 3.86 2.09 2.71
C GLY A 48 3.02 3.33 2.42
N ASN A 49 3.08 4.35 3.29
CA ASN A 49 2.37 5.62 3.09
C ASN A 49 2.63 6.21 1.70
N SER A 50 3.90 6.34 1.31
CA SER A 50 4.26 6.88 -0.01
C SER A 50 3.70 6.08 -1.18
N ALA A 51 3.52 4.76 -1.03
CA ALA A 51 2.93 3.92 -2.09
C ALA A 51 1.42 4.13 -2.16
N LEU A 52 0.74 4.24 -1.02
CA LEU A 52 -0.69 4.55 -0.96
C LEU A 52 -0.97 5.95 -1.51
N ASP A 53 -0.20 6.95 -1.10
CA ASP A 53 -0.38 8.33 -1.58
C ASP A 53 -0.12 8.43 -3.08
N ALA A 54 0.96 7.82 -3.58
CA ALA A 54 1.22 7.75 -5.01
C ALA A 54 0.09 7.03 -5.76
N ALA A 55 -0.50 5.98 -5.20
CA ALA A 55 -1.63 5.28 -5.81
C ALA A 55 -2.87 6.17 -5.87
N VAL A 56 -3.18 6.92 -4.81
CA VAL A 56 -4.28 7.88 -4.82
C VAL A 56 -4.05 8.96 -5.86
N ASP A 57 -2.88 9.57 -5.88
CA ASP A 57 -2.58 10.69 -6.79
C ASP A 57 -2.61 10.24 -8.24
N VAL A 58 -1.92 9.15 -8.58
CA VAL A 58 -1.91 8.63 -9.95
C VAL A 58 -3.30 8.13 -10.36
N SER A 59 -4.15 7.64 -9.42
CA SER A 59 -5.52 7.17 -9.75
C SER A 59 -6.47 8.25 -10.23
N THR A 60 -6.10 9.51 -10.06
CA THR A 60 -6.89 10.62 -10.58
C THR A 60 -6.63 10.88 -12.06
N LEU A 61 -5.44 10.57 -12.57
CA LEU A 61 -4.99 10.90 -13.94
C LEU A 61 -4.75 9.67 -14.84
N ALA A 62 -4.53 8.48 -14.24
CA ALA A 62 -4.29 7.27 -15.01
C ALA A 62 -5.50 6.88 -15.88
N LYS A 63 -5.21 6.12 -16.95
CA LYS A 63 -6.20 5.72 -17.97
C LYS A 63 -7.42 5.06 -17.31
N GLN A 64 -8.57 5.72 -17.37
CA GLN A 64 -9.85 5.15 -16.96
C GLN A 64 -10.38 4.31 -18.12
N VAL A 65 -10.06 3.02 -18.15
CA VAL A 65 -10.63 2.09 -19.13
C VAL A 65 -11.68 1.23 -18.44
N SER A 66 -12.85 1.16 -19.06
CA SER A 66 -14.02 0.32 -18.79
C SER A 66 -13.76 -1.20 -18.78
N GLU A 67 -12.49 -1.63 -18.79
CA GLU A 67 -12.09 -3.03 -18.66
C GLU A 67 -11.26 -3.26 -17.39
N PRO A 68 -11.49 -4.35 -16.64
CA PRO A 68 -10.89 -4.64 -15.32
C PRO A 68 -9.37 -4.96 -15.36
N LYS A 69 -8.68 -4.69 -16.47
CA LYS A 69 -7.28 -5.05 -16.72
C LYS A 69 -6.29 -3.88 -16.63
N HIS A 70 -6.75 -2.63 -16.71
CA HIS A 70 -5.90 -1.48 -17.04
C HIS A 70 -5.94 -0.35 -16.02
N VAL A 71 -5.68 -0.66 -14.74
CA VAL A 71 -5.79 0.34 -13.67
C VAL A 71 -4.82 0.00 -12.54
N LEU A 72 -4.26 1.05 -11.93
CA LEU A 72 -3.23 1.07 -10.88
C LEU A 72 -3.21 -0.13 -9.96
N GLN A 73 -2.03 -0.75 -9.92
CA GLN A 73 -1.81 -1.95 -9.15
C GLN A 73 -0.92 -1.67 -7.98
N ILE A 74 -1.42 -1.91 -6.77
CA ILE A 74 -0.56 -1.98 -5.59
C ILE A 74 -0.06 -3.42 -5.52
N GLY A 75 1.18 -3.62 -5.96
CA GLY A 75 1.91 -4.87 -5.77
C GLY A 75 2.24 -5.01 -4.30
N ILE A 76 1.59 -5.98 -3.66
CA ILE A 76 1.87 -6.33 -2.27
C ILE A 76 3.32 -6.83 -2.19
N SER A 77 4.15 -6.23 -1.35
CA SER A 77 5.45 -6.80 -1.00
C SER A 77 5.28 -7.83 0.12
N GLU A 78 6.30 -8.67 0.36
CA GLU A 78 6.38 -9.58 1.52
C GLU A 78 6.18 -8.86 2.87
N TYR A 79 6.24 -7.54 2.86
CA TYR A 79 6.08 -6.65 4.00
C TYR A 79 4.76 -5.89 3.96
N SER A 80 3.69 -6.52 3.47
CA SER A 80 2.33 -5.97 3.50
C SER A 80 2.00 -5.50 4.91
N LYS A 81 1.28 -4.39 5.03
CA LYS A 81 0.92 -3.79 6.30
C LYS A 81 -0.59 -3.57 6.38
N TRP A 82 -1.10 -3.55 7.60
CA TRP A 82 -2.48 -3.20 7.88
C TRP A 82 -2.79 -1.77 7.41
N SER A 83 -3.64 -1.60 6.42
CA SER A 83 -4.10 -0.26 6.04
C SER A 83 -5.03 0.28 7.12
N MET A 84 -4.75 1.50 7.59
CA MET A 84 -5.60 2.22 8.54
C MET A 84 -6.17 3.48 7.89
N ASP A 85 -7.46 3.70 8.13
CA ASP A 85 -8.11 4.98 7.85
C ASP A 85 -8.05 5.84 9.13
N ILE A 86 -7.69 7.11 8.97
CA ILE A 86 -7.54 8.10 10.04
C ILE A 86 -8.91 8.67 10.45
N THR A 87 -9.83 8.87 9.49
CA THR A 87 -10.78 9.97 9.64
C THR A 87 -12.22 9.57 10.05
N LYS A 88 -12.67 8.33 9.88
CA LYS A 88 -14.13 8.07 9.85
C LYS A 88 -14.79 7.26 10.96
N SER A 89 -14.15 6.85 12.08
CA SER A 89 -14.90 5.92 12.96
C SER A 89 -14.71 5.86 14.47
N ARG A 90 -13.73 6.52 15.09
CA ARG A 90 -13.66 6.47 16.56
C ARG A 90 -13.19 7.74 17.23
N THR A 91 -12.47 8.58 16.50
CA THR A 91 -11.89 9.79 17.06
C THR A 91 -12.87 10.96 17.14
N LYS A 92 -14.11 10.82 16.63
CA LYS A 92 -15.07 11.93 16.52
C LYS A 92 -14.47 13.17 15.82
N GLY A 93 -13.57 12.95 14.86
CA GLY A 93 -12.83 14.01 14.17
C GLY A 93 -11.52 14.44 14.87
N LEU A 94 -11.14 13.81 15.99
CA LEU A 94 -9.84 14.04 16.60
C LEU A 94 -8.71 13.35 15.80
N PRO A 95 -7.49 13.90 15.82
CA PRO A 95 -6.33 13.24 15.25
C PRO A 95 -6.07 11.85 15.86
N PHE A 96 -5.68 10.89 15.02
CA PHE A 96 -5.44 9.49 15.42
C PHE A 96 -4.37 9.37 16.51
N ASP A 97 -3.26 10.09 16.35
CA ASP A 97 -2.14 10.14 17.29
C ASP A 97 -2.57 10.59 18.68
N MET A 98 -3.43 11.61 18.78
CA MET A 98 -3.99 12.08 20.05
C MET A 98 -4.86 11.03 20.76
N THR A 99 -5.43 10.09 20.03
CA THR A 99 -6.30 9.05 20.60
C THR A 99 -5.54 7.77 20.96
N LEU A 100 -4.56 7.36 20.15
CA LEU A 100 -3.87 6.08 20.31
C LEU A 100 -2.48 6.18 20.94
N LEU A 101 -1.76 7.29 20.77
CA LEU A 101 -0.44 7.50 21.39
C LEU A 101 -0.55 8.05 22.81
N ARG A 102 -1.35 7.39 23.66
CA ARG A 102 -1.56 7.77 25.06
C ARG A 102 -0.76 6.88 26.02
N ARG A 103 -0.27 7.47 27.12
CA ARG A 103 0.53 6.75 28.13
C ARG A 103 -0.18 5.50 28.68
N HIS A 104 -1.48 5.59 28.98
CA HIS A 104 -2.21 4.43 29.47
C HIS A 104 -2.34 3.32 28.42
N LEU A 105 -2.51 3.67 27.13
CA LEU A 105 -2.51 2.67 26.05
C LEU A 105 -1.12 2.06 25.85
N HIS A 106 -0.06 2.85 26.03
CA HIS A 106 1.31 2.33 26.00
C HIS A 106 1.56 1.32 27.13
N ILE A 107 1.10 1.61 28.35
CA ILE A 107 1.15 0.68 29.49
C ILE A 107 0.32 -0.57 29.20
N LEU A 108 -0.91 -0.40 28.72
CA LEU A 108 -1.78 -1.52 28.34
C LEU A 108 -1.18 -2.36 27.20
N LYS A 109 -0.48 -1.76 26.24
CA LYS A 109 0.25 -2.48 25.18
C LYS A 109 1.32 -3.39 25.78
N HIS A 110 2.02 -2.92 26.81
CA HIS A 110 3.06 -3.72 27.46
C HIS A 110 2.50 -4.98 28.13
N TYR A 111 1.37 -4.85 28.85
CA TYR A 111 0.78 -5.97 29.59
C TYR A 111 -0.21 -6.82 28.78
N PHE A 112 -0.93 -6.22 27.82
CA PHE A 112 -2.05 -6.83 27.08
C PHE A 112 -1.91 -6.69 25.56
N ASN A 113 -0.70 -6.90 25.02
CA ASN A 113 -0.43 -6.71 23.59
C ASN A 113 -1.35 -7.54 22.68
N GLY A 114 -1.62 -8.81 23.04
CA GLY A 114 -2.46 -9.70 22.22
C GLY A 114 -3.93 -9.25 22.14
N ALA A 115 -4.50 -8.84 23.26
CA ALA A 115 -5.89 -8.37 23.32
C ALA A 115 -6.06 -7.03 22.58
N LEU A 116 -5.10 -6.11 22.74
CA LEU A 116 -5.11 -4.84 22.01
C LEU A 116 -4.95 -5.02 20.51
N ASN A 117 -4.05 -5.90 20.06
CA ASN A 117 -3.94 -6.26 18.65
C ASN A 117 -5.25 -6.85 18.12
N SER A 118 -5.85 -7.80 18.84
CA SER A 118 -7.11 -8.42 18.42
C SER A 118 -8.25 -7.41 18.32
N CYS A 119 -8.32 -6.45 19.25
CA CYS A 119 -9.30 -5.37 19.23
C CYS A 119 -9.07 -4.43 18.05
N LEU A 120 -7.80 -4.07 17.78
CA LEU A 120 -7.44 -3.21 16.66
C LEU A 120 -7.69 -3.91 15.31
N GLU A 121 -7.29 -5.17 15.16
CA GLU A 121 -7.51 -5.96 13.94
C GLU A 121 -9.01 -6.08 13.63
N LYS A 122 -9.84 -6.42 14.63
CA LYS A 122 -11.30 -6.42 14.48
C LYS A 122 -11.83 -5.07 14.04
N TYR A 123 -11.32 -3.98 14.62
CA TYR A 123 -11.72 -2.63 14.23
C TYR A 123 -11.34 -2.33 12.78
N LEU A 124 -10.12 -2.68 12.35
CA LEU A 124 -9.66 -2.46 10.98
C LEU A 124 -10.49 -3.28 9.97
N GLU A 125 -10.81 -4.53 10.32
CA GLU A 125 -11.66 -5.41 9.50
C GLU A 125 -13.09 -4.86 9.32
N THR A 126 -13.60 -4.02 10.24
CA THR A 126 -14.93 -3.38 10.06
C THR A 126 -14.96 -2.35 8.91
N LYS A 127 -13.81 -1.84 8.47
CA LYS A 127 -13.72 -0.78 7.45
C LYS A 127 -13.39 -1.32 6.09
N ILE A 128 -12.36 -2.16 6.04
CA ILE A 128 -11.94 -2.85 4.84
C ILE A 128 -11.80 -4.30 5.24
N GLN A 129 -12.45 -5.21 4.52
CA GLN A 129 -12.16 -6.62 4.69
C GLN A 129 -10.79 -6.90 4.06
N HIS A 130 -9.72 -6.75 4.84
CA HIS A 130 -8.35 -6.90 4.35
C HIS A 130 -8.10 -8.27 3.71
N GLU A 131 -8.84 -9.30 4.12
CA GLU A 131 -8.76 -10.64 3.51
C GLU A 131 -9.31 -10.68 2.08
N VAL A 132 -10.47 -10.05 1.84
CA VAL A 132 -11.11 -9.99 0.51
C VAL A 132 -10.24 -9.23 -0.49
N TYR A 133 -9.54 -8.20 -0.03
CA TYR A 133 -8.64 -7.40 -0.86
C TYR A 133 -7.19 -7.91 -0.90
N ASN A 134 -6.92 -9.10 -0.35
CA ASN A 134 -5.56 -9.67 -0.21
C ASN A 134 -4.57 -8.77 0.56
N LEU A 135 -5.05 -7.83 1.38
CA LEU A 135 -4.22 -6.92 2.19
C LEU A 135 -3.83 -7.48 3.56
N LYS A 136 -4.41 -8.61 3.98
CA LYS A 136 -4.18 -9.17 5.32
C LYS A 136 -2.72 -9.62 5.47
N PRO A 137 -1.93 -8.98 6.34
CA PRO A 137 -0.52 -9.31 6.48
C PRO A 137 -0.30 -10.45 7.48
N ASN A 138 0.87 -11.10 7.42
CA ASN A 138 1.26 -12.18 8.33
C ASN A 138 1.74 -11.69 9.73
N HIS A 139 1.55 -10.41 10.07
CA HIS A 139 1.98 -9.82 11.34
C HIS A 139 0.83 -9.09 12.04
N ARG A 140 0.95 -8.85 13.35
CA ARG A 140 -0.09 -8.14 14.09
C ARG A 140 -0.12 -6.65 13.78
N ALA A 141 -1.28 -6.02 13.96
CA ALA A 141 -1.49 -4.61 13.60
C ALA A 141 -0.52 -3.63 14.31
N LEU A 142 -0.18 -3.85 15.59
CA LEU A 142 0.68 -2.95 16.37
C LEU A 142 2.17 -3.25 16.29
N ASP A 143 2.57 -4.31 15.60
CA ASP A 143 3.99 -4.73 15.48
C ASP A 143 4.75 -3.86 14.48
N LYS A 144 4.07 -3.38 13.45
CA LYS A 144 4.62 -2.48 12.44
C LYS A 144 3.75 -1.24 12.34
N CYS A 145 4.39 -0.08 12.11
CA CYS A 145 3.66 1.16 11.84
C CYS A 145 2.77 0.96 10.60
N PRO A 146 1.45 0.94 10.76
CA PRO A 146 0.53 0.67 9.67
C PRO A 146 0.40 1.92 8.79
N PRO A 147 0.31 1.77 7.46
CA PRO A 147 0.13 2.92 6.61
C PRO A 147 -1.24 3.57 6.84
N MET A 148 -1.28 4.88 6.70
CA MET A 148 -2.45 5.70 6.96
C MET A 148 -2.89 6.38 5.67
N ASN A 149 -4.11 6.12 5.21
CA ASN A 149 -4.68 6.78 4.04
C ASN A 149 -6.21 6.66 4.04
N ASP A 150 -6.93 7.79 3.96
CA ASP A 150 -8.40 7.80 4.03
C ASP A 150 -9.11 7.58 2.68
N VAL A 151 -8.38 7.71 1.57
CA VAL A 151 -8.94 7.78 0.21
C VAL A 151 -8.80 6.45 -0.53
N ILE A 152 -7.77 5.66 -0.21
CA ILE A 152 -7.53 4.33 -0.80
C ILE A 152 -8.76 3.41 -0.76
N PRO A 153 -9.49 3.25 0.36
CA PRO A 153 -10.67 2.40 0.39
C PRO A 153 -11.70 2.80 -0.66
N ASP A 154 -11.99 4.10 -0.77
CA ASP A 154 -12.94 4.66 -1.73
C ASP A 154 -12.45 4.45 -3.19
N LYS A 155 -11.14 4.52 -3.43
CA LYS A 155 -10.54 4.25 -4.75
C LYS A 155 -10.59 2.77 -5.14
N ILE A 156 -10.45 1.87 -4.18
CA ILE A 156 -10.60 0.43 -4.39
C ILE A 156 -12.06 0.11 -4.72
N LEU A 157 -13.00 0.64 -3.94
CA LEU A 157 -14.43 0.43 -4.14
C LEU A 157 -14.94 0.97 -5.48
N THR A 158 -14.41 2.11 -5.93
CA THR A 158 -14.72 2.68 -7.25
C THR A 158 -14.02 1.97 -8.41
N GLY A 159 -13.22 0.94 -8.14
CA GLY A 159 -12.48 0.20 -9.18
C GLY A 159 -11.36 1.01 -9.84
N ARG A 160 -10.89 2.08 -9.19
CA ARG A 160 -9.77 2.94 -9.66
C ARG A 160 -8.41 2.48 -9.17
N VAL A 161 -8.36 1.59 -8.19
CA VAL A 161 -7.14 0.97 -7.69
C VAL A 161 -7.43 -0.50 -7.46
N TYR A 162 -6.59 -1.37 -8.02
CA TYR A 162 -6.66 -2.80 -7.81
C TYR A 162 -5.46 -3.26 -7.00
N ILE A 163 -5.70 -4.06 -5.98
CA ILE A 163 -4.62 -4.67 -5.22
C ILE A 163 -4.26 -5.99 -5.90
N LYS A 164 -2.96 -6.18 -6.13
CA LYS A 164 -2.43 -7.38 -6.78
C LYS A 164 -1.35 -8.00 -5.91
N GLY A 165 -1.10 -9.29 -6.16
CA GLY A 165 -0.12 -10.05 -5.40
C GLY A 165 1.33 -9.70 -5.73
N ILE A 166 2.23 -10.51 -5.18
CA ILE A 166 3.68 -10.22 -5.16
C ILE A 166 4.26 -10.31 -6.57
N VAL A 167 5.12 -9.34 -6.93
CA VAL A 167 5.88 -9.35 -8.19
C VAL A 167 6.92 -10.48 -8.15
N LYS A 168 6.87 -11.40 -9.12
CA LYS A 168 7.84 -12.51 -9.23
C LYS A 168 8.96 -12.18 -10.21
N SER A 169 8.60 -11.68 -11.39
CA SER A 169 9.58 -11.36 -12.43
C SER A 169 9.03 -10.33 -13.41
N PHE A 170 9.93 -9.56 -13.99
CA PHE A 170 9.64 -8.63 -15.06
C PHE A 170 9.92 -9.29 -16.42
N GLY A 171 8.97 -9.21 -17.33
CA GLY A 171 9.19 -9.46 -18.75
C GLY A 171 9.56 -8.15 -19.47
N GLU A 172 9.61 -8.17 -20.81
CA GLU A 172 9.94 -6.95 -21.57
C GLU A 172 8.88 -5.85 -21.43
N ASN A 173 7.61 -6.21 -21.62
CA ASN A 173 6.47 -5.28 -21.53
C ASN A 173 5.40 -5.71 -20.51
N SER A 174 5.64 -6.80 -19.77
CA SER A 174 4.65 -7.38 -18.85
C SER A 174 5.28 -7.71 -17.51
N VAL A 175 4.49 -7.66 -16.43
CA VAL A 175 4.95 -8.06 -15.09
C VAL A 175 4.21 -9.33 -14.65
N LEU A 176 4.95 -10.33 -14.16
CA LEU A 176 4.37 -11.56 -13.61
C LEU A 176 4.12 -11.38 -12.12
N LEU A 177 2.85 -11.51 -11.72
CA LEU A 177 2.41 -11.42 -10.33
C LEU A 177 1.95 -12.79 -9.83
N MET A 178 2.26 -13.12 -8.58
CA MET A 178 1.73 -14.29 -7.89
C MET A 178 0.43 -13.93 -7.19
N VAL A 179 -0.69 -14.48 -7.65
CA VAL A 179 -1.99 -14.37 -6.99
C VAL A 179 -2.37 -15.77 -6.53
N ASN A 180 -2.49 -15.99 -5.22
CA ASN A 180 -2.94 -17.26 -4.63
C ASN A 180 -2.25 -18.51 -5.24
N ARG A 181 -0.91 -18.54 -5.23
CA ARG A 181 -0.05 -19.64 -5.76
C ARG A 181 -0.16 -19.93 -7.28
N SER A 182 -0.87 -19.10 -8.06
CA SER A 182 -0.89 -19.19 -9.53
C SER A 182 -0.32 -17.92 -10.19
N PRO A 183 0.51 -18.04 -11.24
CA PRO A 183 1.05 -16.88 -11.94
C PRO A 183 -0.02 -16.28 -12.86
N GLN A 184 -0.33 -14.99 -12.66
CA GLN A 184 -1.12 -14.20 -13.61
C GLN A 184 -0.20 -13.22 -14.33
N LYS A 185 -0.26 -13.24 -15.67
CA LYS A 185 0.51 -12.31 -16.53
C LYS A 185 -0.24 -11.00 -16.64
N LEU A 186 0.44 -9.89 -16.36
CA LEU A 186 -0.19 -8.58 -16.38
C LEU A 186 0.41 -7.68 -17.46
N MET A 187 -0.49 -7.31 -18.38
CA MET A 187 -0.47 -6.33 -19.47
C MET A 187 0.24 -6.69 -20.80
N GLN A 188 -0.55 -6.57 -21.87
CA GLN A 188 -0.24 -5.92 -23.15
C GLN A 188 -0.81 -4.50 -23.09
#